data_AF-A0A251ZAL1-F1
#
_entry.id   AF-A0A251ZAL1-F1
#
_cell.length_a   1.000
_cell.length_b   1.000
_cell.length_c   1.000
_cell.angle_alpha   90.00
_cell.angle_beta   90.00
_cell.angle_gamma   90.00
#
_symmetry.space_group_name_H-M   'P 1'
#
loop_
_entity.id
_entity.type
_entity.pdbx_description
1 polymer ?
#
loop_
_entity_poly.entity_id
_entity_poly.type
_entity_poly.pdbx_seq_one_letter_code
_entity_poly.pdbx_strand_id
1 'polypeptide(L)'
;MFSGPLAFILALLLPLGGALEQRLLAWPNWSLPAPLTRPGQTDLEYPQWLEGNWLLTSTDGNQATVGFKRRSDGLVVGNRAANATAVAKLSLGDELLSVENDPNNPNRQLTRLRDGLSLETSIQGRGSESISPMVFLADELSLQTLRRPELPPRLSRVEILSKFSRRDQNHITVEQWQARYPPPQSGLRPGAEATSSSTLLLERQTGNDFIALPSAP
;
A
#
# COMPACT_ATOMS: atom_id res chain seq x y z
N MET A 1 -54.86 -25.89 -9.90
CA MET A 1 -54.78 -24.83 -8.87
C MET A 1 -53.51 -25.11 -8.05
N PHE A 2 -52.49 -24.29 -8.32
CA PHE A 2 -51.16 -24.15 -7.72
C PHE A 2 -50.38 -25.37 -7.16
N SER A 3 -49.52 -25.88 -8.04
CA SER A 3 -48.23 -26.52 -7.74
C SER A 3 -47.27 -25.53 -7.06
N GLY A 4 -46.40 -26.01 -6.17
CA GLY A 4 -45.28 -25.21 -5.67
C GLY A 4 -44.10 -26.08 -5.23
N PRO A 5 -43.05 -26.19 -6.06
CA PRO A 5 -41.72 -26.58 -5.60
C PRO A 5 -40.86 -25.31 -5.53
N LEU A 6 -40.45 -24.91 -4.34
CA LEU A 6 -39.22 -24.12 -4.20
C LEU A 6 -38.59 -24.48 -2.86
N ALA A 7 -38.11 -25.71 -2.85
CA ALA A 7 -37.02 -26.12 -1.99
C ALA A 7 -35.82 -25.18 -2.21
N PHE A 8 -35.28 -24.65 -1.11
CA PHE A 8 -33.84 -24.41 -0.92
C PHE A 8 -33.02 -23.95 -2.14
N ILE A 9 -33.13 -22.68 -2.54
CA ILE A 9 -32.01 -21.96 -3.18
C ILE A 9 -31.97 -20.53 -2.64
N LEU A 10 -31.47 -20.38 -1.41
CA LEU A 10 -30.67 -19.21 -1.07
C LEU A 10 -29.43 -19.70 -0.31
N ALA A 11 -28.80 -20.75 -0.86
CA ALA A 11 -27.46 -21.10 -0.49
C ALA A 11 -26.53 -20.01 -1.02
N LEU A 12 -25.94 -19.25 -0.08
CA LEU A 12 -24.60 -18.68 -0.18
C LEU A 12 -24.21 -18.13 -1.56
N LEU A 13 -24.56 -16.87 -1.85
CA LEU A 13 -23.64 -16.00 -2.58
C LEU A 13 -22.49 -15.65 -1.63
N LEU A 14 -21.67 -16.65 -1.26
CA LEU A 14 -20.32 -16.34 -0.82
C LEU A 14 -19.68 -15.66 -2.02
N PRO A 15 -19.11 -14.46 -1.87
CA PRO A 15 -18.44 -13.82 -2.98
C PRO A 15 -17.35 -14.78 -3.46
N LEU A 16 -17.37 -15.12 -4.75
CA LEU A 16 -16.30 -15.85 -5.39
C LEU A 16 -15.08 -14.91 -5.38
N GLY A 17 -14.19 -15.07 -4.41
CA GLY A 17 -12.98 -14.26 -4.30
C GLY A 17 -12.57 -14.00 -2.84
N GLY A 18 -11.29 -13.72 -2.64
CA GLY A 18 -10.73 -13.35 -1.34
C GLY A 18 -11.31 -12.06 -0.76
N ALA A 19 -10.96 -11.74 0.49
CA ALA A 19 -11.42 -10.54 1.17
C ALA A 19 -10.93 -9.26 0.48
N LEU A 20 -9.72 -9.25 -0.09
CA LEU A 20 -9.20 -8.10 -0.84
C LEU A 20 -9.80 -7.99 -2.24
N GLU A 21 -10.15 -9.10 -2.89
CA GLU A 21 -10.93 -9.05 -4.14
C GLU A 21 -12.29 -8.39 -3.89
N GLN A 22 -12.97 -8.79 -2.83
CA GLN A 22 -14.24 -8.18 -2.42
C GLN A 22 -14.06 -6.71 -2.03
N ARG A 23 -12.97 -6.38 -1.33
CA ARG A 23 -12.62 -4.99 -1.01
C ARG A 23 -12.48 -4.17 -2.28
N LEU A 24 -11.75 -4.66 -3.27
CA LEU A 24 -11.57 -4.00 -4.57
C LEU A 24 -12.93 -3.77 -5.28
N LEU A 25 -13.81 -4.77 -5.30
CA LEU A 25 -15.15 -4.63 -5.91
C LEU A 25 -16.02 -3.56 -5.24
N ALA A 26 -15.76 -3.23 -3.98
CA ALA A 26 -16.50 -2.19 -3.24
C ALA A 26 -16.01 -0.76 -3.53
N TRP A 27 -14.91 -0.57 -4.27
CA TRP A 27 -14.40 0.76 -4.61
C TRP A 27 -15.38 1.51 -5.55
N PRO A 28 -15.58 2.83 -5.41
CA PRO A 28 -14.96 3.78 -4.48
C PRO A 28 -15.70 3.91 -3.13
N ASN A 29 -16.75 3.13 -2.90
CA ASN A 29 -17.62 3.26 -1.73
C ASN A 29 -17.07 2.55 -0.48
N TRP A 30 -15.76 2.61 -0.29
CA TRP A 30 -15.11 2.00 0.87
C TRP A 30 -15.53 2.70 2.16
N SER A 31 -15.67 1.88 3.20
CA SER A 31 -15.87 2.31 4.57
C SER A 31 -15.00 1.50 5.51
N LEU A 32 -14.77 2.02 6.71
CA LEU A 32 -14.09 1.31 7.78
C LEU A 32 -15.10 0.56 8.68
N PRO A 33 -14.68 -0.52 9.37
CA PRO A 33 -13.36 -1.15 9.31
C PRO A 33 -13.10 -1.85 7.98
N ALA A 34 -11.89 -1.69 7.44
CA ALA A 34 -11.41 -2.49 6.31
C ALA A 34 -11.19 -3.95 6.76
N PRO A 35 -11.29 -4.94 5.85
CA PRO A 35 -11.11 -6.36 6.17
C PRO A 35 -9.62 -6.71 6.32
N LEU A 36 -8.89 -5.95 7.14
CA LEU A 36 -7.46 -6.05 7.32
C LEU A 36 -7.11 -6.56 8.71
N THR A 37 -6.01 -7.31 8.78
CA THR A 37 -5.47 -7.78 10.05
C THR A 37 -4.56 -6.75 10.67
N ARG A 38 -4.48 -6.71 12.01
CA ARG A 38 -3.49 -5.87 12.71
C ARG A 38 -2.09 -6.32 12.26
N PRO A 39 -1.19 -5.38 11.89
CA PRO A 39 0.14 -5.77 11.44
C PRO A 39 0.92 -6.42 12.59
N GLY A 40 1.64 -7.50 12.25
CA GLY A 40 2.58 -8.16 13.15
C GLY A 40 3.89 -7.39 13.29
N GLN A 41 4.96 -8.09 13.64
CA GLN A 41 6.32 -7.53 13.73
C GLN A 41 7.12 -7.69 12.42
N THR A 42 6.47 -8.16 11.35
CA THR A 42 7.07 -8.33 10.03
C THR A 42 6.37 -7.45 9.02
N ASP A 43 7.12 -7.05 7.99
CA ASP A 43 6.60 -6.27 6.87
C ASP A 43 5.64 -7.06 5.99
N LEU A 44 4.92 -6.35 5.11
CA LEU A 44 4.11 -7.00 4.07
C LEU A 44 5.01 -7.85 3.16
N GLU A 45 4.64 -9.12 3.02
CA GLU A 45 5.35 -10.09 2.21
C GLU A 45 4.84 -10.06 0.77
N TYR A 46 5.75 -10.11 -0.19
CA TYR A 46 5.46 -10.09 -1.61
C TYR A 46 5.88 -11.41 -2.27
N PRO A 47 5.24 -11.80 -3.39
CA PRO A 47 5.69 -12.91 -4.20
C PRO A 47 7.15 -12.77 -4.67
N GLN A 48 7.83 -13.90 -4.82
CA GLN A 48 9.25 -13.92 -5.24
C GLN A 48 9.52 -13.20 -6.57
N TRP A 49 8.54 -13.16 -7.47
CA TRP A 49 8.72 -12.51 -8.77
C TRP A 49 8.76 -10.97 -8.69
N LEU A 50 8.41 -10.36 -7.55
CA LEU A 50 8.61 -8.92 -7.29
C LEU A 50 10.03 -8.59 -6.84
N GLU A 51 10.85 -9.56 -6.45
CA GLU A 51 12.22 -9.32 -6.02
C GLU A 51 13.02 -8.57 -7.08
N GLY A 52 13.81 -7.59 -6.62
CA GLY A 52 14.70 -6.78 -7.45
C GLY A 52 14.34 -5.29 -7.44
N ASN A 53 15.06 -4.53 -8.26
CA ASN A 53 14.80 -3.12 -8.51
C ASN A 53 13.97 -2.95 -9.78
N TRP A 54 13.09 -1.98 -9.74
CA TRP A 54 12.13 -1.69 -10.78
C TRP A 54 12.10 -0.19 -11.05
N LEU A 55 12.13 0.17 -12.32
CA LEU A 55 11.75 1.48 -12.78
C LEU A 55 10.23 1.57 -12.73
N LEU A 56 9.70 2.30 -11.77
CA LEU A 56 8.30 2.69 -11.68
C LEU A 56 8.07 3.86 -12.62
N THR A 57 7.10 3.75 -13.51
CA THR A 57 6.59 4.83 -14.35
C THR A 57 5.10 5.06 -14.05
N SER A 58 4.73 6.28 -13.66
CA SER A 58 3.33 6.68 -13.47
C SER A 58 2.67 7.14 -14.77
N THR A 59 1.34 7.23 -14.79
CA THR A 59 0.56 7.66 -15.96
C THR A 59 0.95 9.02 -16.51
N ASP A 60 1.42 9.93 -15.65
CA ASP A 60 1.91 11.27 -16.02
C ASP A 60 3.38 11.30 -16.48
N GLY A 61 4.03 10.13 -16.58
CA GLY A 61 5.40 9.98 -17.07
C GLY A 61 6.47 10.19 -15.99
N ASN A 62 6.11 10.43 -14.73
CA ASN A 62 7.09 10.50 -13.66
C ASN A 62 7.71 9.12 -13.39
N GLN A 63 9.01 9.11 -13.08
CA GLN A 63 9.78 7.89 -12.91
C GLN A 63 10.55 7.85 -11.60
N ALA A 64 10.49 6.70 -10.93
CA ALA A 64 11.22 6.43 -9.70
C ALA A 64 11.75 5.01 -9.68
N THR A 65 12.90 4.79 -9.04
CA THR A 65 13.38 3.43 -8.76
C THR A 65 12.80 2.94 -7.44
N VAL A 66 12.12 1.81 -7.47
CA VAL A 66 11.58 1.12 -6.28
C VAL A 66 12.13 -0.30 -6.22
N GLY A 67 12.28 -0.85 -5.01
CA GLY A 67 12.89 -2.15 -4.80
C GLY A 67 12.11 -3.05 -3.85
N PHE A 68 12.18 -4.34 -4.11
CA PHE A 68 11.75 -5.40 -3.20
C PHE A 68 12.95 -6.29 -2.92
N LYS A 69 13.25 -6.51 -1.63
CA LYS A 69 14.44 -7.23 -1.19
C LYS A 69 14.05 -8.56 -0.57
N ARG A 70 14.88 -9.57 -0.82
CA ARG A 70 14.81 -10.84 -0.13
C ARG A 70 15.48 -10.74 1.24
N ARG A 71 14.79 -11.24 2.26
CA ARG A 71 15.29 -11.41 3.62
C ARG A 71 16.10 -12.71 3.74
N SER A 72 16.81 -12.87 4.85
CA SER A 72 17.59 -14.09 5.14
C SER A 72 16.75 -15.37 5.24
N ASP A 73 15.45 -15.25 5.58
CA ASP A 73 14.49 -16.35 5.61
C ASP A 73 13.86 -16.66 4.23
N GLY A 74 14.30 -15.96 3.17
CA GLY A 74 13.84 -16.18 1.81
C GLY A 74 12.56 -15.41 1.44
N LEU A 75 11.91 -14.72 2.38
CA LEU A 75 10.73 -13.91 2.13
C LEU A 75 11.10 -12.60 1.42
N VAL A 76 10.23 -12.10 0.54
CA VAL A 76 10.44 -10.82 -0.17
C VAL A 76 9.61 -9.73 0.49
N VAL A 77 10.25 -8.60 0.79
CA VAL A 77 9.62 -7.43 1.41
C VAL A 77 9.96 -6.16 0.62
N GLY A 78 9.12 -5.15 0.70
CA GLY A 78 9.42 -3.85 0.10
C GLY A 78 10.62 -3.17 0.79
N ASN A 79 11.45 -2.46 0.03
CA ASN A 79 12.45 -1.55 0.59
C ASN A 79 11.77 -0.25 1.06
N ARG A 80 10.97 -0.32 2.13
CA ARG A 80 9.96 0.69 2.47
C ARG A 80 10.47 2.13 2.50
N ALA A 81 11.53 2.42 3.25
CA ALA A 81 12.04 3.79 3.37
C ALA A 81 12.54 4.32 2.02
N ALA A 82 13.25 3.49 1.26
CA ALA A 82 13.72 3.87 -0.07
C ALA A 82 12.57 4.06 -1.07
N ASN A 83 11.61 3.12 -1.10
CA ASN A 83 10.44 3.21 -1.97
C ASN A 83 9.61 4.44 -1.64
N ALA A 84 9.35 4.69 -0.35
CA ALA A 84 8.65 5.87 0.11
C ALA A 84 9.42 7.16 -0.22
N THR A 85 10.75 7.18 -0.08
CA THR A 85 11.59 8.31 -0.49
C THR A 85 11.47 8.59 -1.98
N ALA A 86 11.62 7.56 -2.81
CA ALA A 86 11.60 7.68 -4.25
C ALA A 86 10.25 8.20 -4.75
N VAL A 87 9.13 7.66 -4.25
CA VAL A 87 7.78 8.12 -4.60
C VAL A 87 7.49 9.51 -4.02
N ALA A 88 7.84 9.78 -2.76
CA ALA A 88 7.60 11.09 -2.15
C ALA A 88 8.36 12.20 -2.89
N LYS A 89 9.57 11.92 -3.38
CA LYS A 89 10.37 12.89 -4.14
C LYS A 89 9.70 13.31 -5.45
N LEU A 90 8.89 12.45 -6.09
CA LEU A 90 8.14 12.81 -7.29
C LEU A 90 7.12 13.93 -7.03
N SER A 91 6.52 13.97 -5.84
CA SER A 91 5.49 14.97 -5.50
C SER A 91 6.02 16.14 -4.68
N LEU A 92 7.05 15.91 -3.85
CA LEU A 92 7.55 16.91 -2.89
C LEU A 92 8.86 17.56 -3.33
N GLY A 93 9.59 16.97 -4.29
CA GLY A 93 10.87 17.51 -4.75
C GLY A 93 11.83 17.81 -3.60
N ASP A 94 12.33 19.05 -3.57
CA ASP A 94 13.31 19.52 -2.59
C ASP A 94 12.75 19.81 -1.19
N GLU A 95 11.41 19.74 -1.03
CA GLU A 95 10.76 19.84 0.28
C GLU A 95 11.00 18.60 1.14
N LEU A 96 11.29 17.46 0.51
CA LEU A 96 11.60 16.21 1.19
C LEU A 96 13.04 16.24 1.74
N LEU A 97 13.19 16.10 3.06
CA LEU A 97 14.49 15.99 3.70
C LEU A 97 14.90 14.52 3.94
N SER A 98 14.01 13.72 4.52
CA SER A 98 14.27 12.29 4.71
C SER A 98 12.99 11.46 4.87
N VAL A 99 13.09 10.16 4.60
CA VAL A 99 12.12 9.15 5.05
C VAL A 99 12.90 8.03 5.73
N GLU A 100 12.55 7.74 6.98
CA GLU A 100 13.22 6.75 7.81
C GLU A 100 12.23 5.74 8.37
N ASN A 101 12.62 4.48 8.42
CA ASN A 101 11.91 3.46 9.20
C ASN A 101 12.22 3.67 10.69
N ASP A 102 11.23 3.46 11.55
CA ASP A 102 11.48 3.39 12.99
C ASP A 102 12.22 2.07 13.33
N PRO A 103 13.41 2.13 13.93
CA PRO A 103 14.19 0.92 14.25
C PRO A 103 13.51 0.02 15.29
N ASN A 104 12.59 0.57 16.10
CA ASN A 104 11.89 -0.15 17.17
C ASN A 104 10.46 -0.52 16.79
N ASN A 105 9.95 -0.03 15.65
CA ASN A 105 8.61 -0.35 15.18
C ASN A 105 8.61 -0.50 13.64
N PRO A 106 8.60 -1.74 13.12
CA PRO A 106 8.67 -1.98 11.67
C PRO A 106 7.45 -1.44 10.90
N ASN A 107 6.37 -1.09 11.62
CA ASN A 107 5.16 -0.55 11.04
C ASN A 107 5.11 0.98 11.07
N ARG A 108 6.17 1.66 11.53
CA ARG A 108 6.23 3.11 11.66
C ARG A 108 7.35 3.69 10.81
N GLN A 109 7.03 4.79 10.13
CA GLN A 109 7.96 5.59 9.35
C GLN A 109 7.84 7.06 9.71
N LEU A 110 8.96 7.78 9.63
CA LEU A 110 9.03 9.22 9.82
C LEU A 110 9.54 9.88 8.55
N THR A 111 8.71 10.76 7.98
CA THR A 111 9.10 11.65 6.91
C THR A 111 9.39 13.02 7.49
N ARG A 112 10.58 13.58 7.21
CA ARG A 112 10.94 14.96 7.55
C ARG A 112 10.89 15.82 6.29
N LEU A 113 10.28 16.98 6.44
CA LEU A 113 10.16 18.00 5.40
C LEU A 113 10.84 19.29 5.88
N ARG A 114 11.01 20.26 4.98
CA ARG A 114 11.50 21.61 5.34
C ARG A 114 10.60 22.28 6.39
N ASP A 115 11.11 23.38 6.95
CA ASP A 115 10.39 24.22 7.92
C ASP A 115 9.86 23.49 9.16
N GLY A 116 10.54 22.41 9.57
CA GLY A 116 10.19 21.63 10.76
C GLY A 116 8.91 20.78 10.62
N LEU A 117 8.36 20.65 9.40
CA LEU A 117 7.24 19.75 9.12
C LEU A 117 7.68 18.28 9.24
N SER A 118 6.84 17.45 9.85
CA SER A 118 7.05 16.00 9.84
C SER A 118 5.74 15.25 9.69
N LEU A 119 5.81 14.13 8.97
CA LEU A 119 4.72 13.19 8.78
C LEU A 119 5.14 11.84 9.36
N GLU A 120 4.45 11.43 10.41
CA GLU A 120 4.59 10.09 10.94
C GLU A 120 3.52 9.19 10.34
N THR A 121 3.93 8.06 9.74
CA THR A 121 3.02 7.06 9.15
C THR A 121 3.15 5.77 9.93
N SER A 122 2.03 5.26 10.46
CA SER A 122 1.98 3.98 11.20
C SER A 122 0.93 3.06 10.60
N ILE A 123 1.33 1.86 10.16
CA ILE A 123 0.40 0.86 9.63
C ILE A 123 -0.50 0.35 10.75
N GLN A 124 -1.81 0.41 10.51
CA GLN A 124 -2.88 0.00 11.43
C GLN A 124 -3.48 -1.35 11.03
N GLY A 125 -3.49 -1.64 9.72
CA GLY A 125 -3.94 -2.90 9.18
C GLY A 125 -3.23 -3.22 7.88
N ARG A 126 -3.00 -4.49 7.62
CA ARG A 126 -2.52 -4.97 6.31
C ARG A 126 -3.11 -6.32 5.94
N GLY A 127 -3.10 -6.60 4.63
CA GLY A 127 -3.51 -7.87 4.06
C GLY A 127 -2.86 -8.07 2.70
N SER A 128 -2.80 -9.32 2.25
CA SER A 128 -2.31 -9.67 0.93
C SER A 128 -2.95 -10.97 0.45
N GLU A 129 -3.22 -11.06 -0.86
CA GLU A 129 -3.86 -12.22 -1.48
C GLU A 129 -3.20 -12.56 -2.82
N SER A 130 -2.82 -13.82 -2.99
CA SER A 130 -2.40 -14.33 -4.29
C SER A 130 -3.62 -14.87 -5.04
N ILE A 131 -4.07 -14.13 -6.05
CA ILE A 131 -5.25 -14.50 -6.86
C ILE A 131 -4.89 -15.58 -7.87
N SER A 132 -3.68 -15.48 -8.42
CA SER A 132 -3.07 -16.48 -9.30
C SER A 132 -1.54 -16.36 -9.21
N PRO A 133 -0.78 -17.27 -9.83
CA PRO A 133 0.68 -17.12 -9.89
C PRO A 133 1.14 -15.77 -10.49
N MET A 134 0.31 -15.10 -11.30
CA MET A 134 0.62 -13.83 -11.98
C MET A 134 -0.01 -12.60 -11.32
N VAL A 135 -0.97 -12.76 -10.40
CA VAL A 135 -1.76 -11.66 -9.85
C VAL A 135 -1.75 -11.70 -8.34
N PHE A 136 -1.31 -10.58 -7.73
CA PHE A 136 -1.18 -10.41 -6.29
C PHE A 136 -1.82 -9.11 -5.84
N LEU A 137 -2.63 -9.18 -4.80
CA LEU A 137 -3.21 -8.02 -4.11
C LEU A 137 -2.44 -7.76 -2.81
N ALA A 138 -2.19 -6.50 -2.52
CA ALA A 138 -1.71 -6.02 -1.23
C ALA A 138 -2.52 -4.83 -0.80
N ASP A 139 -2.86 -4.74 0.48
CA ASP A 139 -3.60 -3.62 1.06
C ASP A 139 -2.97 -3.21 2.38
N GLU A 140 -2.79 -1.91 2.58
CA GLU A 140 -2.33 -1.32 3.84
C GLU A 140 -3.21 -0.12 4.23
N LEU A 141 -3.75 -0.15 5.44
CA LEU A 141 -4.37 0.98 6.12
C LEU A 141 -3.35 1.61 7.07
N SER A 142 -3.06 2.89 6.85
CA SER A 142 -2.11 3.67 7.64
C SER A 142 -2.81 4.78 8.43
N LEU A 143 -2.27 5.08 9.61
CA LEU A 143 -2.52 6.32 10.34
C LEU A 143 -1.38 7.29 10.07
N GLN A 144 -1.73 8.49 9.66
CA GLN A 144 -0.81 9.58 9.38
C GLN A 144 -1.00 10.69 10.40
N THR A 145 0.10 11.11 11.02
CA THR A 145 0.14 12.25 11.95
C THR A 145 1.06 13.30 11.39
N LEU A 146 0.47 14.37 10.84
CA LEU A 146 1.20 15.54 10.36
C LEU A 146 1.45 16.49 11.54
N ARG A 147 2.72 16.73 11.86
CA ARG A 147 3.15 17.72 12.85
C ARG A 147 3.73 18.94 12.14
N ARG A 148 3.36 20.10 12.66
CA ARG A 148 3.86 21.41 12.23
C ARG A 148 4.31 22.18 13.47
N PRO A 149 5.35 23.02 13.37
CA PRO A 149 5.72 23.90 14.47
C PRO A 149 4.50 24.70 14.96
N GLU A 150 4.33 24.79 16.28
CA GLU A 150 3.31 25.60 16.95
C GLU A 150 1.83 25.29 16.61
N LEU A 151 1.54 24.17 15.94
CA LEU A 151 0.18 23.75 15.62
C LEU A 151 -0.13 22.35 16.16
N PRO A 152 -1.37 22.09 16.61
CA PRO A 152 -1.81 20.74 16.97
C PRO A 152 -1.61 19.74 15.82
N PRO A 153 -1.25 18.48 16.11
CA PRO A 153 -1.06 17.47 15.10
C PRO A 153 -2.38 17.21 14.35
N ARG A 154 -2.29 17.03 13.03
CA ARG A 154 -3.43 16.61 12.21
C ARG A 154 -3.34 15.13 11.92
N LEU A 155 -4.44 14.42 12.18
CA LEU A 155 -4.55 12.99 11.92
C LEU A 155 -5.34 12.74 10.63
N SER A 156 -4.91 11.75 9.87
CA SER A 156 -5.67 11.17 8.77
C SER A 156 -5.41 9.68 8.68
N ARG A 157 -6.36 8.93 8.13
CA ARG A 157 -6.14 7.54 7.77
C ARG A 157 -6.12 7.42 6.25
N VAL A 158 -5.20 6.63 5.73
CA VAL A 158 -5.06 6.39 4.29
C VAL A 158 -4.95 4.89 4.05
N GLU A 159 -5.82 4.35 3.21
CA GLU A 159 -5.80 2.97 2.73
C GLU A 159 -5.34 2.96 1.29
N ILE A 160 -4.44 2.02 0.96
CA ILE A 160 -3.94 1.81 -0.40
C ILE A 160 -4.02 0.32 -0.72
N LEU A 161 -4.92 -0.05 -1.64
CA LEU A 161 -4.98 -1.38 -2.23
C LEU A 161 -4.25 -1.35 -3.57
N SER A 162 -3.29 -2.26 -3.75
CA SER A 162 -2.50 -2.42 -4.97
C SER A 162 -2.70 -3.80 -5.57
N LYS A 163 -3.00 -3.86 -6.86
CA LYS A 163 -3.05 -5.08 -7.65
C LYS A 163 -1.85 -5.14 -8.58
N PHE A 164 -0.95 -6.07 -8.31
CA PHE A 164 0.21 -6.36 -9.15
C PHE A 164 -0.14 -7.47 -10.14
N SER A 165 0.00 -7.17 -11.43
CA SER A 165 -0.22 -8.12 -12.52
C SER A 165 1.08 -8.32 -13.30
N ARG A 166 1.72 -9.48 -13.12
CA ARG A 166 2.94 -9.85 -13.84
C ARG A 166 2.61 -10.11 -15.31
N ARG A 167 3.20 -9.32 -16.22
CA ARG A 167 3.04 -9.48 -17.67
C ARG A 167 4.05 -10.48 -18.21
N ASP A 168 5.30 -10.30 -17.82
CA ASP A 168 6.41 -11.19 -18.11
C ASP A 168 7.46 -11.10 -16.98
N GLN A 169 8.69 -11.57 -17.22
CA GLN A 169 9.76 -11.55 -16.21
C GLN A 169 10.23 -10.14 -15.84
N ASN A 170 10.04 -9.16 -16.73
CA ASN A 170 10.57 -7.82 -16.67
C ASN A 170 9.51 -6.73 -16.56
N HIS A 171 8.22 -7.05 -16.74
CA HIS A 171 7.15 -6.05 -16.69
C HIS A 171 6.02 -6.45 -15.74
N ILE A 172 5.63 -5.51 -14.88
CA ILE A 172 4.46 -5.64 -13.99
C ILE A 172 3.59 -4.40 -14.15
N THR A 173 2.28 -4.61 -14.35
CA THR A 173 1.29 -3.53 -14.21
C THR A 173 0.83 -3.48 -12.77
N VAL A 174 0.79 -2.29 -12.17
CA VAL A 174 0.24 -2.07 -10.83
C VAL A 174 -0.96 -1.13 -10.94
N GLU A 175 -2.13 -1.62 -10.57
CA GLU A 175 -3.31 -0.77 -10.39
C GLU A 175 -3.43 -0.45 -8.91
N GLN A 176 -3.59 0.81 -8.55
CA GLN A 176 -3.71 1.25 -7.16
C GLN A 176 -5.01 2.01 -6.93
N TRP A 177 -5.64 1.74 -5.79
CA TRP A 177 -6.82 2.44 -5.30
C TRP A 177 -6.53 2.96 -3.91
N GLN A 178 -6.80 4.25 -3.71
CA GLN A 178 -6.54 4.94 -2.46
C GLN A 178 -7.83 5.55 -1.92
N ALA A 179 -7.98 5.48 -0.60
CA ALA A 179 -9.03 6.17 0.15
C ALA A 179 -8.43 6.91 1.34
N ARG A 180 -8.87 8.16 1.55
CA ARG A 180 -8.60 8.94 2.77
C ARG A 180 -9.83 8.94 3.65
N TYR A 181 -9.65 8.67 4.93
CA TYR A 181 -10.70 8.65 5.94
C TYR A 181 -10.45 9.71 7.02
N PRO A 182 -11.50 10.10 7.75
CA PRO A 182 -11.34 10.96 8.92
C PRO A 182 -10.48 10.29 10.01
N PRO A 183 -10.08 11.05 11.04
CA PRO A 183 -9.45 10.51 12.24
C PRO A 183 -10.26 9.37 12.91
N PRO A 184 -9.63 8.51 13.72
CA PRO A 184 -10.28 7.39 14.39
C PRO A 184 -11.55 7.74 15.19
N GLN A 185 -11.67 8.98 15.69
CA GLN A 185 -12.78 9.42 16.54
C GLN A 185 -14.07 9.75 15.76
N SER A 186 -14.04 9.77 14.43
CA SER A 186 -15.14 10.28 13.59
C SER A 186 -16.29 9.30 13.31
N GLY A 187 -16.55 8.37 14.24
CA GLY A 187 -17.67 7.42 14.17
C GLY A 187 -17.26 5.97 13.87
N LEU A 188 -18.24 5.08 13.91
CA LEU A 188 -18.02 3.62 13.86
C LEU A 188 -17.74 3.08 12.44
N ARG A 189 -18.35 3.68 11.42
CA ARG A 189 -18.22 3.27 10.02
C ARG A 189 -18.04 4.46 9.07
N PRO A 190 -16.97 5.25 9.23
CA PRO A 190 -16.73 6.36 8.33
C PRO A 190 -16.48 5.84 6.91
N GLY A 191 -17.16 6.44 5.94
CA GLY A 191 -16.83 6.30 4.53
C GLY A 191 -15.57 7.08 4.18
N ALA A 192 -15.03 6.84 2.98
CA ALA A 192 -13.94 7.64 2.44
C ALA A 192 -14.36 9.11 2.24
N GLU A 193 -13.53 10.06 2.69
CA GLU A 193 -13.68 11.50 2.41
C GLU A 193 -13.19 11.86 1.02
N ALA A 194 -12.22 11.10 0.52
CA ALA A 194 -11.67 11.26 -0.81
C ALA A 194 -11.14 9.91 -1.30
N THR A 195 -11.28 9.66 -2.60
CA THR A 195 -10.76 8.46 -3.25
C THR A 195 -10.05 8.82 -4.53
N SER A 196 -9.03 8.06 -4.88
CA SER A 196 -8.32 8.15 -6.16
C SER A 196 -7.90 6.77 -6.62
N SER A 197 -7.55 6.65 -7.90
CA SER A 197 -6.96 5.46 -8.49
C SER A 197 -5.89 5.83 -9.49
N SER A 198 -4.90 4.97 -9.66
CA SER A 198 -3.81 5.16 -10.62
C SER A 198 -3.34 3.82 -11.20
N THR A 199 -2.63 3.90 -12.32
CA THR A 199 -1.93 2.77 -12.91
C THR A 199 -0.45 3.12 -13.00
N LEU A 200 0.39 2.15 -12.66
CA LEU A 200 1.83 2.24 -12.73
C LEU A 200 2.37 1.08 -13.57
N LEU A 201 3.50 1.31 -14.22
CA LEU A 201 4.30 0.27 -14.85
C LEU A 201 5.58 0.09 -14.04
N LEU A 202 5.93 -1.16 -13.73
CA LEU A 202 7.23 -1.51 -13.20
C LEU A 202 8.01 -2.26 -14.28
N GLU A 203 9.17 -1.72 -14.65
CA GLU A 203 10.10 -2.35 -15.59
C GLU A 203 11.36 -2.79 -14.83
N ARG A 204 11.77 -4.04 -15.00
CA ARG A 204 12.91 -4.60 -14.27
C ARG A 204 14.19 -3.89 -14.67
N GLN A 205 14.93 -3.41 -13.68
CA GLN A 205 16.25 -2.84 -13.91
C GLN A 205 17.30 -3.94 -13.89
N THR A 206 18.01 -4.10 -15.01
CA THR A 206 19.13 -5.03 -15.15
C THR A 206 20.43 -4.22 -15.13
N GLY A 207 20.90 -3.86 -13.92
CA GLY A 207 22.14 -3.12 -13.71
C GLY A 207 22.49 -3.04 -12.22
N ASN A 208 23.77 -2.78 -11.90
CA ASN A 208 24.31 -2.67 -10.53
C ASN A 208 23.73 -1.51 -9.69
N ASP A 209 22.68 -0.84 -10.17
CA ASP A 209 21.92 0.18 -9.45
C ASP A 209 20.98 -0.50 -8.43
N PHE A 210 21.56 -1.33 -7.57
CA PHE A 210 20.97 -1.57 -6.27
C PHE A 210 20.78 -0.19 -5.64
N ILE A 211 19.60 0.07 -5.09
CA ILE A 211 19.43 1.14 -4.12
C ILE A 211 20.45 0.85 -3.01
N ALA A 212 21.60 1.50 -3.08
CA ALA A 212 22.56 1.50 -2.00
C ALA A 212 21.81 2.07 -0.81
N LEU A 213 21.81 1.33 0.30
CA LEU A 213 21.39 1.87 1.57
C LEU A 213 22.19 3.17 1.78
N PRO A 214 21.57 4.29 2.18
CA PRO A 214 22.36 5.35 2.76
C PRO A 214 23.15 4.72 3.91
N SER A 215 24.48 4.82 3.83
CA SER A 215 25.36 4.48 4.93
C SER A 215 24.86 5.25 6.15
N ALA A 216 24.53 4.55 7.24
CA ALA A 216 24.26 5.23 8.50
C ALA A 216 25.50 6.05 8.90
N PRO A 217 25.34 7.26 9.45
CA PRO A 217 26.46 7.95 10.11
C PRO A 217 26.95 7.17 11.33
#